data_AF-A0A2V8F3M4-F1
#
_entry.id   AF-A0A2V8F3M4-F1
#
_cell.length_a   1.000
_cell.length_b   1.000
_cell.length_c   1.000
_cell.angle_alpha   90.00
_cell.angle_beta   90.00
_cell.angle_gamma   90.00
#
_symmetry.space_group_name_H-M   'P 1'
#
loop_
_entity.id
_entity.type
_entity.pdbx_description
1 polymer ?
#
loop_
_entity_poly.entity_id
_entity_poly.type
_entity_poly.pdbx_seq_one_letter_code
_entity_poly.pdbx_strand_id
1 'polypeptide(L)'
;MIHASFFLDFWSIWVGPKDIPELRAELLRELGHEVPGPKAGKYPLAHRLYHVAIVVVGLASVITGILMMSRVRTPIFPRNPYLFSDVTWGFTYVLHGFAGVALIGLVIAHIYFAVRPEKWWITKSMIVGWVSRREYLEHHDPARWNVRRGKAQPAGRM
;
A
#
# COMPACT_ATOMS: atom_id res chain seq x y z
N MET A 1 -8.91 -10.99 10.30
CA MET A 1 -9.25 -9.56 10.52
C MET A 1 -8.82 -9.09 11.91
N ILE A 2 -9.36 -9.61 13.02
CA ILE A 2 -9.02 -9.14 14.39
C ILE A 2 -7.52 -9.34 14.74
N HIS A 3 -6.94 -10.51 14.44
CA HIS A 3 -5.52 -10.76 14.76
C HIS A 3 -4.56 -9.81 13.99
N ALA A 4 -4.86 -9.50 12.73
CA ALA A 4 -4.05 -8.58 11.92
C ALA A 4 -4.23 -7.10 12.31
N SER A 5 -5.41 -6.71 12.80
CA SER A 5 -5.66 -5.34 13.26
C SER A 5 -5.08 -5.05 14.66
N PHE A 6 -4.96 -6.06 15.52
CA PHE A 6 -4.54 -5.88 16.92
C PHE A 6 -3.15 -6.45 17.25
N PHE A 7 -2.61 -7.40 16.49
CA PHE A 7 -1.32 -8.04 16.79
C PHE A 7 -0.23 -7.81 15.73
N LEU A 8 -0.60 -7.51 14.49
CA LEU A 8 0.31 -6.98 13.48
C LEU A 8 0.20 -5.46 13.52
N ASP A 9 1.31 -4.74 13.73
CA ASP A 9 1.36 -3.26 13.78
C ASP A 9 0.66 -2.59 12.57
N PHE A 10 -0.66 -2.41 12.63
CA PHE A 10 -1.47 -1.79 11.56
C PHE A 10 -1.06 -0.33 11.34
N TRP A 11 -0.66 0.35 12.41
CA TRP A 11 -0.16 1.72 12.37
C TRP A 11 1.21 1.86 11.67
N SER A 12 1.98 0.77 11.54
CA SER A 12 3.30 0.84 10.90
C SER A 12 3.25 1.03 9.38
N ILE A 13 2.09 0.82 8.74
CA ILE A 13 1.95 0.94 7.28
C ILE A 13 1.55 2.35 6.83
N TRP A 14 1.03 3.17 7.74
CA TRP A 14 0.58 4.53 7.43
C TRP A 14 1.77 5.50 7.38
N VAL A 15 1.85 6.27 6.30
CA VAL A 15 2.93 7.24 6.08
C VAL A 15 2.59 8.53 6.83
N GLY A 16 3.55 9.03 7.61
CA GLY A 16 3.44 10.31 8.31
C GLY A 16 4.36 11.40 7.75
N PRO A 17 4.20 12.67 8.14
CA PRO A 17 5.06 13.78 7.68
C PRO A 17 6.55 13.61 8.01
N LYS A 18 6.87 12.79 9.01
CA LYS A 18 8.24 12.49 9.45
C LYS A 18 9.01 11.60 8.47
N ASP A 19 8.33 10.98 7.53
CA ASP A 19 8.88 10.03 6.56
C ASP A 19 9.38 10.70 5.26
N ILE A 20 9.14 12.00 5.07
CA ILE A 20 9.46 12.75 3.82
C ILE A 20 10.95 12.72 3.44
N PRO A 21 11.92 12.85 4.38
CA PRO A 21 13.35 12.80 4.03
C PRO A 21 13.79 11.42 3.55
N GLU A 22 13.21 10.35 4.13
CA GLU A 22 13.50 8.96 3.77
C GLU A 22 12.80 8.59 2.44
N LEU A 23 11.63 9.18 2.14
CA LEU A 23 10.98 9.10 0.82
C LEU A 23 11.88 9.64 -0.30
N ARG A 24 12.51 10.80 -0.10
CA ARG A 24 13.42 11.40 -1.10
C ARG A 24 14.67 10.53 -1.32
N ALA A 25 15.24 9.98 -0.25
CA ALA A 25 16.41 9.11 -0.33
C ALA A 25 16.11 7.77 -1.01
N GLU A 26 14.96 7.16 -0.72
CA GLU A 26 14.53 5.89 -1.33
C GLU A 26 14.20 6.07 -2.81
N LEU A 27 13.49 7.14 -3.17
CA LEU A 27 13.20 7.48 -4.58
C LEU A 27 14.49 7.71 -5.38
N LEU A 28 15.48 8.40 -4.80
CA LEU A 28 16.77 8.60 -5.42
C LEU A 28 17.54 7.27 -5.60
N ARG A 29 17.43 6.33 -4.65
CA ARG A 29 18.01 4.98 -4.77
C ARG A 29 17.32 4.13 -5.83
N GLU A 30 16.00 4.22 -5.95
CA GLU A 30 15.24 3.55 -7.01
C GLU A 30 15.52 4.13 -8.40
N LEU A 31 15.84 5.43 -8.49
CA LEU A 31 16.30 6.12 -9.70
C LEU A 31 17.78 5.90 -10.01
N GLY A 32 18.50 5.07 -9.23
CA GLY A 32 19.88 4.67 -9.50
C GLY A 32 20.97 5.53 -8.84
N HIS A 33 20.63 6.44 -7.92
CA HIS A 33 21.62 7.18 -7.15
C HIS A 33 22.01 6.46 -5.85
N GLU A 34 23.31 6.27 -5.62
CA GLU A 34 23.85 5.78 -4.35
C GLU A 34 23.81 6.87 -3.28
N VAL A 35 22.68 6.96 -2.57
CA VAL A 35 22.54 7.84 -1.40
C VAL A 35 22.77 7.03 -0.13
N PRO A 36 23.68 7.44 0.79
CA PRO A 36 23.83 6.79 2.10
C PRO A 36 22.62 7.12 3.00
N GLY A 37 21.53 6.38 2.81
CA GLY A 37 20.33 6.44 3.66
C GLY A 37 20.32 5.32 4.71
N PRO A 38 19.76 5.55 5.90
CA PRO A 38 19.63 4.54 6.95
C PRO A 38 18.85 3.32 6.44
N LYS A 39 19.21 2.11 6.93
CA LYS A 39 18.50 0.87 6.57
C LYS A 39 17.02 0.98 6.97
N ALA A 40 16.15 0.43 6.13
CA ALA A 40 14.72 0.51 6.34
C ALA A 40 14.30 -0.16 7.66
N GLY A 41 13.23 0.36 8.29
CA GLY A 41 12.53 -0.31 9.39
C GLY A 41 11.76 -1.54 8.90
N LYS A 42 10.64 -1.91 9.53
CA LYS A 42 9.86 -3.12 9.15
C LYS A 42 9.37 -3.10 7.69
N TYR A 43 8.94 -1.94 7.19
CA TYR A 43 8.53 -1.75 5.79
C TYR A 43 9.28 -0.56 5.17
N PRO A 44 9.94 -0.74 4.01
CA PRO A 44 10.46 0.39 3.24
C PRO A 44 9.36 1.41 2.94
N LEU A 45 9.71 2.68 2.87
CA LEU A 45 8.70 3.73 2.66
C LEU A 45 7.96 3.60 1.34
N ALA A 46 8.66 3.21 0.28
CA ALA A 46 8.04 2.94 -1.02
C ALA A 46 6.92 1.90 -0.90
N HIS A 47 7.11 0.84 -0.09
CA HIS A 47 6.08 -0.17 0.15
C HIS A 47 4.91 0.42 0.94
N ARG A 48 5.16 1.23 1.98
CA ARG A 48 4.12 1.89 2.78
C ARG A 48 3.25 2.82 1.90
N LEU A 49 3.90 3.65 1.08
CA LEU A 49 3.23 4.57 0.18
C LEU A 49 2.40 3.85 -0.90
N TYR A 50 2.95 2.77 -1.47
CA TYR A 50 2.22 1.93 -2.42
C TYR A 50 0.92 1.38 -1.80
N HIS A 51 1.00 0.86 -0.57
CA HIS A 51 -0.18 0.29 0.10
C HIS A 51 -1.23 1.36 0.41
N VAL A 52 -0.81 2.56 0.81
CA VAL A 52 -1.75 3.68 0.98
C VAL A 52 -2.38 4.06 -0.36
N ALA A 53 -1.60 4.15 -1.43
CA ALA A 53 -2.09 4.48 -2.76
C ALA A 53 -3.13 3.48 -3.26
N ILE A 54 -2.84 2.17 -3.17
CA ILE A 54 -3.79 1.13 -3.62
C ILE A 54 -5.05 1.07 -2.74
N VAL A 55 -4.95 1.36 -1.43
CA VAL A 55 -6.14 1.45 -0.56
C VAL A 55 -7.02 2.63 -0.97
N VAL A 56 -6.45 3.81 -1.19
CA VAL A 56 -7.21 5.01 -1.59
C VAL A 56 -7.87 4.80 -2.95
N VAL A 57 -7.12 4.33 -3.94
CA VAL A 57 -7.64 4.06 -5.29
C VAL A 57 -8.69 2.95 -5.27
N GLY A 58 -8.45 1.87 -4.54
CA GLY A 58 -9.39 0.76 -4.38
C GLY A 58 -10.69 1.20 -3.72
N LEU A 59 -10.62 1.97 -2.63
CA LEU A 59 -11.81 2.52 -1.98
C LEU A 59 -12.56 3.49 -2.88
N ALA A 60 -11.87 4.36 -3.62
CA ALA A 60 -12.50 5.25 -4.59
C ALA A 60 -13.25 4.44 -5.67
N SER A 61 -12.63 3.38 -6.21
CA SER A 61 -13.25 2.49 -7.19
C SER A 61 -14.48 1.77 -6.62
N VAL A 62 -14.39 1.22 -5.40
CA VAL A 62 -15.52 0.54 -4.73
C VAL A 62 -16.68 1.50 -4.47
N ILE A 63 -16.41 2.66 -3.88
CA ILE A 63 -17.45 3.65 -3.54
C ILE A 63 -18.17 4.11 -4.82
N THR A 64 -17.40 4.55 -5.82
CA THR A 64 -17.98 5.00 -7.10
C THR A 64 -18.72 3.89 -7.84
N GLY A 65 -18.21 2.65 -7.80
CA GLY A 65 -18.88 1.48 -8.37
C GLY A 65 -20.22 1.19 -7.71
N ILE A 66 -20.27 1.21 -6.37
CA ILE A 66 -21.53 1.04 -5.60
C ILE A 66 -22.53 2.14 -5.96
N LEU A 67 -22.09 3.41 -6.06
CA LEU A 67 -22.97 4.49 -6.48
C LEU A 67 -23.54 4.24 -7.88
N MET A 68 -22.70 3.81 -8.83
CA MET A 68 -23.10 3.50 -10.21
C MET A 68 -24.08 2.32 -10.31
N MET A 69 -24.14 1.41 -9.33
CA MET A 69 -25.13 0.33 -9.31
C MET A 69 -26.57 0.84 -9.31
N SER A 70 -26.84 2.04 -8.77
CA SER A 70 -28.18 2.63 -8.73
C SER A 70 -28.72 3.05 -10.11
N ARG A 71 -27.86 3.14 -11.14
CA ARG A 71 -28.26 3.42 -12.53
C ARG A 71 -28.67 2.17 -13.31
N VAL A 72 -28.35 0.98 -12.80
CA VAL A 72 -28.64 -0.32 -13.44
C VAL A 72 -29.73 -1.05 -12.65
N ARG A 73 -30.59 -1.81 -13.32
CA ARG A 73 -31.50 -2.72 -12.62
C ARG A 73 -30.71 -3.92 -12.12
N THR A 74 -30.58 -4.06 -10.80
CA THR A 74 -29.92 -5.21 -10.19
C THR A 74 -30.84 -5.89 -9.18
N PRO A 75 -30.60 -7.18 -8.86
CA PRO A 75 -31.38 -7.87 -7.83
C PRO A 75 -31.17 -7.30 -6.42
N ILE A 76 -30.06 -6.59 -6.19
CA ILE A 76 -29.65 -6.10 -4.86
C ILE A 76 -30.14 -4.66 -4.64
N PHE A 77 -30.07 -3.81 -5.67
CA PHE A 77 -30.43 -2.39 -5.57
C PHE A 77 -31.51 -2.00 -6.60
N PRO A 78 -32.59 -1.33 -6.16
CA PRO A 78 -33.57 -0.76 -7.09
C PRO A 78 -32.92 0.38 -7.89
N ARG A 79 -33.29 0.48 -9.17
CA ARG A 79 -32.76 1.54 -10.05
C ARG A 79 -33.34 2.89 -9.63
N ASN A 80 -32.47 3.81 -9.20
CA ASN A 80 -32.83 5.21 -8.93
C ASN A 80 -31.84 6.17 -9.63
N PRO A 81 -32.13 6.60 -10.86
CA PRO A 81 -31.24 7.49 -11.60
C PRO A 81 -31.24 8.93 -11.06
N TYR A 82 -32.19 9.30 -10.19
CA TYR A 82 -32.38 10.67 -9.69
C TYR A 82 -31.63 10.96 -8.36
N LEU A 83 -30.72 10.06 -7.94
CA LEU A 83 -29.93 10.24 -6.71
C LEU A 83 -28.99 11.46 -6.77
N PHE A 84 -28.46 11.77 -7.96
CA PHE A 84 -27.52 12.86 -8.17
C PHE A 84 -27.87 13.66 -9.43
N SER A 85 -27.33 14.87 -9.53
CA SER A 85 -27.40 15.68 -10.75
C SER A 85 -26.57 15.06 -11.88
N ASP A 86 -26.87 15.44 -13.14
CA ASP A 86 -26.14 14.94 -14.31
C ASP A 86 -24.64 15.23 -14.25
N VAL A 87 -24.26 16.39 -13.70
CA VAL A 87 -22.85 16.78 -13.53
C VAL A 87 -22.15 15.88 -12.51
N THR A 88 -22.77 15.64 -11.34
CA THR A 88 -22.23 14.75 -10.31
C THR A 88 -22.07 13.32 -10.83
N TRP A 89 -23.02 12.86 -11.64
CA TRP A 89 -22.89 11.58 -12.34
C TRP A 89 -21.70 11.56 -13.29
N GLY A 90 -21.50 12.61 -14.09
CA GLY A 90 -20.33 12.79 -14.94
C GLY A 90 -19.01 12.62 -14.18
N PHE A 91 -18.87 13.30 -13.04
CA PHE A 91 -17.70 13.15 -12.17
C PHE A 91 -17.55 11.73 -11.61
N THR A 92 -18.66 11.09 -11.23
CA THR A 92 -18.63 9.71 -10.71
C THR A 92 -18.06 8.73 -11.75
N TYR A 93 -18.50 8.83 -13.01
CA TYR A 93 -17.98 7.99 -14.09
C TYR A 93 -16.49 8.22 -14.36
N VAL A 94 -16.08 9.49 -14.45
CA VAL A 94 -14.66 9.85 -14.67
C VAL A 94 -13.80 9.36 -13.52
N LEU A 95 -14.24 9.56 -12.27
CA LEU A 95 -13.52 9.13 -11.08
C LEU A 95 -13.41 7.61 -11.02
N HIS A 96 -14.49 6.88 -11.33
CA HIS A 96 -14.45 5.41 -11.37
C HIS A 96 -13.51 4.90 -12.46
N GLY A 97 -13.59 5.45 -13.67
CA GLY A 97 -12.71 5.10 -14.79
C GLY A 97 -11.25 5.39 -14.48
N PHE A 98 -10.96 6.58 -13.95
CA PHE A 98 -9.62 6.96 -13.52
C PHE A 98 -9.09 6.05 -12.41
N ALA A 99 -9.90 5.76 -11.38
CA ALA A 99 -9.53 4.85 -10.31
C ALA A 99 -9.27 3.42 -10.85
N GLY A 100 -10.06 2.97 -11.83
CA GLY A 100 -9.86 1.68 -12.50
C GLY A 100 -8.52 1.61 -13.24
N VAL A 101 -8.20 2.61 -14.06
CA VAL A 101 -6.91 2.68 -14.78
C VAL A 101 -5.75 2.80 -13.81
N ALA A 102 -5.88 3.63 -12.76
CA ALA A 102 -4.87 3.76 -11.71
C ALA A 102 -4.65 2.44 -10.97
N LEU A 103 -5.71 1.68 -10.67
CA LEU A 103 -5.61 0.38 -10.02
C LEU A 103 -4.87 -0.63 -10.90
N ILE A 104 -5.15 -0.66 -12.21
CA ILE A 104 -4.41 -1.49 -13.18
C ILE A 104 -2.92 -1.10 -13.17
N GLY A 105 -2.61 0.20 -13.26
CA GLY A 105 -1.23 0.68 -13.23
C GLY A 105 -0.49 0.30 -11.94
N LEU A 106 -1.15 0.43 -10.79
CA LEU A 106 -0.60 0.04 -9.50
C LEU A 106 -0.37 -1.48 -9.41
N VAL A 107 -1.27 -2.31 -9.97
CA VAL A 107 -1.08 -3.76 -10.01
C VAL A 107 0.11 -4.14 -10.90
N ILE A 108 0.24 -3.51 -12.08
CA ILE A 108 1.39 -3.73 -12.97
C ILE A 108 2.69 -3.37 -12.24
N ALA A 109 2.76 -2.21 -11.60
CA ALA A 109 3.93 -1.77 -10.85
C ALA A 109 4.28 -2.77 -9.72
N HIS A 110 3.28 -3.26 -9.00
CA HIS A 110 3.47 -4.24 -7.93
C HIS A 110 4.03 -5.57 -8.45
N ILE A 111 3.48 -6.09 -9.54
CA ILE A 111 3.99 -7.31 -10.19
C ILE A 111 5.43 -7.08 -10.63
N TYR A 112 5.73 -5.97 -11.29
CA TYR A 112 7.07 -5.62 -11.74
C TYR A 112 8.09 -5.63 -10.59
N PHE A 113 7.79 -4.95 -9.48
CA PHE A 113 8.68 -4.94 -8.32
C PHE A 113 8.78 -6.30 -7.62
N ALA A 114 7.72 -7.12 -7.67
CA ALA A 114 7.71 -8.46 -7.09
C ALA A 114 8.55 -9.46 -7.90
N VAL A 115 8.61 -9.35 -9.22
CA VAL A 115 9.40 -10.27 -10.07
C VAL A 115 10.87 -9.89 -10.17
N ARG A 116 11.24 -8.68 -9.72
CA ARG A 116 12.60 -8.17 -9.77
C ARG A 116 13.58 -9.11 -9.01
N PRO A 117 14.64 -9.63 -9.65
CA PRO A 117 15.52 -10.65 -9.06
C PRO A 117 16.17 -10.22 -7.74
N GLU A 118 16.54 -8.95 -7.62
CA GLU A 118 17.19 -8.40 -6.41
C GLU A 118 16.24 -8.36 -5.20
N LYS A 119 14.93 -8.50 -5.42
CA LYS A 119 13.87 -8.44 -4.39
C LYS A 119 13.18 -9.79 -4.18
N TRP A 120 13.63 -10.87 -4.82
CA TRP A 120 13.01 -12.20 -4.70
C TRP A 120 12.92 -12.75 -3.29
N TRP A 121 13.84 -12.39 -2.40
CA TRP A 121 13.76 -12.80 -1.00
C TRP A 121 12.49 -12.26 -0.32
N ILE A 122 12.05 -11.04 -0.69
CA ILE A 122 10.79 -10.44 -0.22
C ILE A 122 9.60 -11.23 -0.78
N THR A 123 9.57 -11.46 -2.09
CA THR A 123 8.47 -12.19 -2.75
C THR A 123 8.36 -13.61 -2.23
N LYS A 124 9.49 -14.29 -2.02
CA LYS A 124 9.54 -15.60 -1.37
C LYS A 124 8.93 -15.51 0.03
N SER A 125 9.32 -14.52 0.83
CA SER A 125 8.76 -14.33 2.17
C SER A 125 7.24 -14.10 2.16
N MET A 126 6.69 -13.48 1.12
CA MET A 126 5.22 -13.31 0.96
C MET A 126 4.52 -14.66 0.71
N ILE A 127 5.19 -15.61 0.07
CA ILE A 127 4.66 -16.95 -0.21
C ILE A 127 4.87 -17.89 0.98
N VAL A 128 6.07 -17.91 1.58
CA VAL A 128 6.44 -18.88 2.62
C VAL A 128 6.21 -18.38 4.05
N GLY A 129 6.05 -17.07 4.25
CA GLY A 129 5.74 -16.46 5.55
C GLY A 129 6.93 -16.29 6.51
N TRP A 130 8.17 -16.51 6.08
CA TRP A 130 9.37 -16.34 6.92
C TRP A 130 10.54 -15.73 6.16
N VAL A 131 11.46 -15.10 6.90
CA VAL A 131 12.69 -14.46 6.41
C VAL A 131 13.87 -14.99 7.23
N SER A 132 15.01 -15.28 6.59
CA SER A 132 16.19 -15.73 7.33
C SER A 132 16.82 -14.59 8.14
N ARG A 133 17.53 -14.92 9.23
CA ARG A 133 18.23 -13.92 10.05
C ARG A 133 19.27 -13.13 9.23
N ARG A 134 19.89 -13.76 8.23
CA ARG A 134 20.86 -13.10 7.34
C ARG A 134 20.18 -12.02 6.49
N GLU A 135 19.11 -12.38 5.79
CA GLU A 135 18.32 -11.44 4.96
C GLU A 135 17.75 -10.29 5.79
N TYR A 136 17.31 -10.58 7.02
CA TYR A 136 16.83 -9.57 7.97
C TYR A 136 17.93 -8.54 8.34
N LEU A 137 19.15 -8.99 8.70
CA LEU A 137 20.25 -8.07 9.06
C LEU A 137 20.83 -7.31 7.86
N GLU A 138 20.69 -7.87 6.67
CA GLU A 138 21.15 -7.27 5.43
C GLU A 138 20.26 -6.09 5.03
N HIS A 139 18.93 -6.27 5.06
CA HIS A 139 17.98 -5.32 4.53
C HIS A 139 17.25 -4.45 5.57
N HIS A 140 17.26 -4.82 6.85
CA HIS A 140 16.56 -4.10 7.90
C HIS A 140 17.51 -3.61 9.01
N ASP A 141 17.17 -2.47 9.61
CA ASP A 141 17.83 -1.97 10.81
C ASP A 141 17.24 -2.63 12.08
N PRO A 142 18.02 -3.44 12.85
CA PRO A 142 17.54 -4.04 14.09
C PRO A 142 17.18 -3.04 15.18
N ALA A 143 17.72 -1.82 15.14
CA ALA A 143 17.35 -0.75 16.06
C ALA A 143 15.94 -0.19 15.76
N ARG A 144 15.51 -0.26 14.49
CA ARG A 144 14.19 0.20 14.03
C ARG A 144 13.14 -0.92 13.98
N TRP A 145 13.56 -2.17 13.85
CA TRP A 145 12.67 -3.34 13.87
C TRP A 145 13.22 -4.45 14.77
N ASN A 146 12.92 -4.42 16.08
CA ASN A 146 13.45 -5.40 17.04
C ASN A 146 12.58 -6.69 17.12
N VAL A 147 13.11 -7.80 16.62
CA VAL A 147 12.41 -9.11 16.60
C VAL A 147 12.59 -9.90 17.92
N ARG A 148 13.57 -9.57 18.77
CA ARG A 148 13.86 -10.28 20.04
C ARG A 148 12.91 -9.90 21.18
N ARG A 149 12.31 -8.70 21.14
CA ARG A 149 11.17 -8.37 22.00
C ARG A 149 9.93 -8.95 21.34
N GLY A 150 9.37 -10.03 21.89
CA GLY A 150 8.19 -10.74 21.37
C GLY A 150 6.87 -9.95 21.34
N LYS A 151 6.92 -8.62 21.17
CA LYS A 151 5.79 -7.74 20.86
C LYS A 151 6.28 -6.72 19.86
N ALA A 152 5.63 -6.66 18.70
CA ALA A 152 5.91 -5.67 17.67
C ALA A 152 5.95 -4.27 18.34
N GLN A 153 7.12 -3.62 18.26
CA GLN A 153 7.32 -2.32 18.89
C GLN A 153 6.82 -1.26 17.91
N PRO A 154 5.78 -0.49 18.24
CA PRO A 154 5.26 0.55 17.35
C PRO A 154 6.36 1.57 17.10
N ALA A 155 6.70 1.77 15.82
CA ALA A 155 7.74 2.68 15.34
C ALA A 155 7.34 4.17 15.47
N GLY A 156 6.84 4.57 16.65
CA GLY A 156 6.35 5.92 16.95
C GLY A 156 6.83 6.49 18.28
N ARG A 157 7.75 5.82 18.99
CA ARG A 157 8.40 6.38 20.18
C ARG A 157 9.92 6.30 20.05
N MET A 158 10.48 7.34 19.46
CA MET A 158 11.68 8.00 19.97
C MET A 158 11.32 9.47 20.19
#